data_AF-A0A7C1ZHA8-F1
#
_entry.id   AF-A0A7C1ZHA8-F1
#
_cell.length_a   1.000
_cell.length_b   1.000
_cell.length_c   1.000
_cell.angle_alpha   90.00
_cell.angle_beta   90.00
_cell.angle_gamma   90.00
#
_symmetry.space_group_name_H-M   'P 1'
#
loop_
_entity.id
_entity.type
_entity.pdbx_description
1 polymer ?
#
loop_
_entity_poly.entity_id
_entity_poly.type
_entity_poly.pdbx_seq_one_letter_code
_entity_poly.pdbx_strand_id
1 'polypeptide(L)'
;MTDCVIDNNSTVMARLIAFETAIANSKFEIKGVVDEKDLVVVEDTSKDEGIYGKYIEVPLKEIVKKPIDQLMDVLNLKRKDVCLEGITRIVGYYSRVSNWNKSKIGELRDRVLSRHEGGYGFSGTGVNMQAYNDSLAVVDNK
;
A
#
# COMPACT_ATOMS: atom_id res chain seq x y z
N MET A 1 26.82 4.48 -40.20
CA MET A 1 26.26 4.95 -38.91
C MET A 1 24.93 4.26 -38.78
N THR A 2 24.91 3.13 -38.07
CA THR A 2 23.68 2.39 -37.76
C THR A 2 23.00 3.14 -36.63
N ASP A 3 21.89 3.79 -36.94
CA ASP A 3 20.99 4.32 -35.93
C ASP A 3 20.50 3.15 -35.08
N CYS A 4 20.99 3.07 -33.84
CA CYS A 4 20.45 2.20 -32.82
C CYS A 4 19.07 2.75 -32.49
N VAL A 5 18.05 2.26 -33.20
CA VAL A 5 16.67 2.30 -32.72
C VAL A 5 16.70 1.58 -31.38
N ILE A 6 16.74 2.34 -30.29
CA ILE A 6 16.51 1.79 -28.96
C ILE A 6 15.05 1.38 -29.00
N ASP A 7 14.80 0.12 -29.34
CA ASP A 7 13.47 -0.46 -29.31
C ASP A 7 12.92 -0.19 -27.92
N ASN A 8 11.91 0.65 -27.79
CA ASN A 8 11.33 1.02 -26.50
C ASN A 8 10.95 -0.22 -25.67
N ASN A 9 10.62 -1.34 -26.34
CA ASN A 9 10.41 -2.65 -25.72
C ASN A 9 11.65 -3.22 -25.00
N SER A 10 12.86 -3.07 -25.56
CA SER A 10 14.10 -3.58 -24.94
C SER A 10 14.38 -2.91 -23.59
N THR A 11 14.10 -1.61 -23.49
CA THR A 11 14.31 -0.84 -22.26
C THR A 11 13.25 -1.17 -21.20
N VAL A 12 12.00 -1.36 -21.61
CA VAL A 12 10.91 -1.80 -20.71
C VAL A 12 11.23 -3.16 -20.10
N MET A 13 11.64 -4.13 -20.92
CA MET A 13 11.97 -5.48 -20.46
C MET A 13 13.17 -5.47 -19.49
N ALA A 14 14.19 -4.66 -19.77
CA ALA A 14 15.34 -4.51 -18.86
C ALA A 14 14.92 -4.01 -17.46
N ARG A 15 13.95 -3.09 -17.38
CA ARG A 15 13.45 -2.57 -16.09
C ARG A 15 12.61 -3.59 -15.33
N LEU A 16 11.80 -4.39 -16.02
CA LEU A 16 11.02 -5.47 -15.40
C LEU A 16 11.94 -6.55 -14.81
N ILE A 17 12.98 -6.96 -15.55
CA ILE A 17 13.98 -7.94 -15.06
C ILE A 17 14.71 -7.41 -13.84
N ALA A 18 15.10 -6.14 -13.86
CA ALA A 18 15.80 -5.53 -12.74
C ALA A 18 14.89 -5.40 -11.50
N PHE A 19 13.58 -5.18 -11.70
CA PHE A 19 12.60 -5.20 -10.61
C PHE A 19 12.41 -6.61 -10.03
N GLU A 20 12.29 -7.64 -10.86
CA GLU A 20 12.20 -9.04 -10.44
C GLU A 20 13.45 -9.47 -9.65
N THR A 21 14.64 -9.13 -10.15
CA THR A 21 15.92 -9.40 -9.47
C THR A 21 15.99 -8.71 -8.10
N ALA A 22 15.49 -7.48 -8.01
CA ALA A 22 15.48 -6.75 -6.75
C ALA A 22 14.50 -7.37 -5.74
N ILE A 23 13.31 -7.82 -6.19
CA ILE A 23 12.34 -8.50 -5.32
C ILE A 23 12.90 -9.83 -4.82
N ALA A 24 13.51 -10.64 -5.68
CA ALA A 24 14.06 -11.94 -5.32
C ALA A 24 15.17 -11.87 -4.25
N ASN A 25 15.90 -10.75 -4.18
CA ASN A 25 16.92 -10.51 -3.16
C ASN A 25 16.36 -9.89 -1.85
N SER A 26 15.05 -9.83 -1.71
CA SER A 26 14.36 -9.17 -0.60
C SER A 26 13.37 -10.11 0.10
N LYS A 27 12.62 -9.58 1.06
CA LYS A 27 11.55 -10.32 1.78
C LYS A 27 10.23 -10.41 1.00
N PHE A 28 10.20 -9.93 -0.23
CA PHE A 28 9.01 -9.85 -1.06
C PHE A 28 8.99 -10.95 -2.12
N GLU A 29 7.81 -11.40 -2.55
CA GLU A 29 7.60 -12.39 -3.61
C GLU A 29 6.53 -11.92 -4.60
N ILE A 30 6.74 -12.08 -5.90
CA ILE A 30 5.72 -11.72 -6.92
C ILE A 30 4.70 -12.86 -7.01
N LYS A 31 3.43 -12.57 -6.75
CA LYS A 31 2.35 -13.56 -6.87
C LYS A 31 1.68 -13.59 -8.24
N GLY A 32 1.63 -12.45 -8.94
CA GLY A 32 1.20 -12.42 -10.33
C GLY A 32 0.83 -11.03 -10.84
N VAL A 33 0.26 -11.01 -12.05
CA VAL A 33 -0.06 -9.81 -12.81
C VAL A 33 -1.55 -9.82 -13.14
N VAL A 34 -2.19 -8.66 -13.02
CA VAL A 34 -3.60 -8.45 -13.36
C VAL A 34 -3.65 -7.57 -14.61
N ASP A 35 -3.78 -8.23 -15.77
CA ASP A 35 -3.68 -7.58 -17.10
C ASP A 35 -4.77 -6.53 -17.34
N GLU A 36 -5.99 -6.73 -16.82
CA GLU A 36 -7.09 -5.78 -17.01
C GLU A 36 -6.81 -4.40 -16.38
N LYS A 37 -5.88 -4.32 -15.43
CA LYS A 37 -5.59 -3.11 -14.65
C LYS A 37 -4.11 -2.70 -14.70
N ASP A 38 -3.27 -3.43 -15.42
CA ASP A 38 -1.82 -3.23 -15.47
C ASP A 38 -1.15 -3.20 -14.07
N LEU A 39 -1.51 -4.14 -13.19
CA LEU A 39 -1.02 -4.23 -11.80
C LEU A 39 -0.20 -5.50 -11.56
N VAL A 40 0.85 -5.40 -10.75
CA VAL A 40 1.63 -6.52 -10.22
C VAL A 40 1.33 -6.66 -8.74
N VAL A 41 1.01 -7.87 -8.28
CA VAL A 41 0.78 -8.16 -6.86
C VAL A 41 2.05 -8.76 -6.24
N VAL A 42 2.49 -8.15 -5.15
CA VAL A 42 3.68 -8.52 -4.38
C VAL A 42 3.27 -8.92 -2.97
N GLU A 43 3.73 -10.08 -2.50
CA GLU A 43 3.56 -10.57 -1.13
C GLU A 43 4.77 -10.20 -0.26
N ASP A 44 4.54 -9.79 0.97
CA ASP A 44 5.52 -9.67 2.05
C ASP A 44 5.51 -10.95 2.89
N THR A 45 6.57 -11.74 2.77
CA THR A 45 6.71 -13.03 3.45
C THR A 45 6.88 -12.91 4.96
N SER A 46 7.12 -11.70 5.47
CA SER A 46 7.32 -11.46 6.91
C SER A 46 6.02 -11.32 7.71
N LYS A 47 4.86 -11.29 7.06
CA LYS A 47 3.55 -11.05 7.71
C LYS A 47 2.63 -12.26 7.58
N ASP A 48 1.93 -12.56 8.67
CA ASP A 48 0.90 -13.60 8.71
C ASP A 48 -0.34 -13.23 7.89
N GLU A 49 -1.11 -14.25 7.48
CA GLU A 49 -2.36 -14.08 6.73
C GLU A 49 -3.38 -13.25 7.50
N GLY A 50 -4.14 -12.42 6.77
CA GLY A 50 -5.12 -11.52 7.37
C GLY A 50 -4.56 -10.22 7.94
N ILE A 51 -3.24 -10.00 7.88
CA ILE A 51 -2.59 -8.75 8.30
C ILE A 51 -2.50 -7.75 7.13
N TYR A 52 -2.85 -6.49 7.40
CA TYR A 52 -2.75 -5.41 6.41
C TYR A 52 -1.32 -5.23 5.86
N GLY A 53 -1.24 -5.12 4.54
CA GLY A 53 0.02 -4.98 3.81
C GLY A 53 0.85 -6.26 3.80
N LYS A 54 0.24 -7.43 3.97
CA LYS A 54 0.81 -8.71 3.52
C LYS A 54 0.91 -8.74 2.00
N TYR A 55 -0.13 -8.29 1.30
CA TYR A 55 -0.10 -8.14 -0.16
C TYR A 55 -0.12 -6.67 -0.57
N ILE A 56 0.60 -6.34 -1.65
CA ILE A 56 0.84 -4.99 -2.13
C ILE A 56 0.66 -4.95 -3.65
N GLU A 57 -0.20 -4.05 -4.12
CA GLU A 57 -0.42 -3.81 -5.55
C GLU A 57 0.53 -2.73 -6.09
N VAL A 58 1.26 -3.05 -7.15
CA VAL A 58 2.25 -2.16 -7.79
C VAL A 58 1.90 -1.96 -9.27
N PRO A 59 1.61 -0.74 -9.73
CA PRO A 59 1.33 -0.48 -11.15
C PRO A 59 2.54 -0.69 -12.07
N LEU A 60 2.36 -1.37 -13.20
CA LEU A 60 3.42 -1.59 -14.20
C LEU A 60 4.02 -0.27 -14.72
N LYS A 61 3.18 0.74 -14.93
CA LYS A 61 3.62 2.09 -15.34
C LYS A 61 4.63 2.71 -14.36
N GLU A 62 4.53 2.42 -13.07
CA GLU A 62 5.43 2.94 -12.05
C GLU A 62 6.78 2.21 -12.10
N ILE A 63 6.75 0.88 -12.30
CA ILE A 63 7.95 0.06 -12.47
C ILE A 63 8.77 0.52 -13.68
N VAL A 64 8.10 0.86 -14.78
CA VAL A 64 8.76 1.32 -16.01
C VAL A 64 9.30 2.75 -15.89
N LYS A 65 8.64 3.63 -15.12
CA LYS A 65 8.99 5.06 -15.08
C LYS A 65 10.00 5.39 -13.99
N LYS A 66 9.82 4.85 -12.79
CA LYS A 66 10.61 5.24 -11.60
C LYS A 66 11.90 4.42 -11.45
N PRO A 67 12.92 4.96 -10.78
CA PRO A 67 14.12 4.20 -10.43
C PRO A 67 13.79 3.11 -9.40
N ILE A 68 14.47 1.97 -9.52
CA ILE A 68 14.19 0.75 -8.73
C ILE A 68 14.46 0.97 -7.25
N ASP A 69 15.52 1.71 -6.92
CA ASP A 69 15.88 2.01 -5.53
C ASP A 69 14.74 2.73 -4.78
N GLN A 70 14.10 3.70 -5.44
CA GLN A 70 12.97 4.42 -4.85
C GLN A 70 11.74 3.54 -4.69
N LEU A 71 11.49 2.62 -5.62
CA LEU A 71 10.40 1.64 -5.49
C LEU A 71 10.65 0.73 -4.29
N MET A 72 11.89 0.28 -4.10
CA MET A 72 12.27 -0.55 -2.96
C MET A 72 12.20 0.18 -1.63
N ASP A 73 12.55 1.47 -1.59
CA ASP A 73 12.37 2.28 -0.39
C ASP A 73 10.89 2.44 -0.03
N VAL A 74 10.01 2.58 -1.02
CA VAL A 74 8.56 2.64 -0.81
C VAL A 74 8.03 1.32 -0.26
N LEU A 75 8.41 0.18 -0.86
CA LEU A 75 7.98 -1.14 -0.41
C LEU A 75 8.49 -1.46 0.99
N ASN A 76 9.72 -1.08 1.32
CA ASN A 76 10.29 -1.26 2.65
C ASN A 76 9.83 -0.22 3.69
N LEU A 77 8.89 0.66 3.34
CA LEU A 77 8.42 1.75 4.20
C LEU A 77 9.55 2.67 4.70
N LYS A 78 10.66 2.78 3.95
CA LYS A 78 11.79 3.68 4.24
C LYS A 78 11.54 5.12 3.77
N ARG A 79 10.35 5.40 3.23
CA ARG A 79 9.99 6.74 2.78
C ARG A 79 10.00 7.70 3.96
N LYS A 80 10.43 8.94 3.73
CA LYS A 80 10.23 10.03 4.68
C LYS A 80 8.73 10.17 4.93
N ASP A 81 8.33 10.13 6.20
CA ASP A 81 6.93 10.27 6.59
C ASP A 81 6.36 11.55 5.98
N VAL A 82 5.35 11.40 5.12
CA VAL A 82 4.51 12.52 4.72
C VAL A 82 3.60 12.77 5.90
N CYS A 83 3.99 13.70 6.77
CA CYS A 83 3.16 14.14 7.88
C CYS A 83 1.92 14.85 7.30
N LEU A 84 0.85 14.09 7.10
CA LEU A 84 -0.45 14.65 6.77
C LEU A 84 -1.02 15.29 8.03
N GLU A 85 -1.47 16.54 7.92
CA GLU A 85 -2.18 17.20 9.00
C GLU A 85 -3.51 16.46 9.23
N GLY A 86 -3.64 15.80 10.37
CA GLY A 86 -4.89 15.14 10.73
C GLY A 86 -5.99 16.19 10.91
N ILE A 87 -7.02 16.17 10.06
CA ILE A 87 -8.20 17.02 10.19
C ILE A 87 -9.40 16.12 10.50
N THR A 88 -10.13 16.44 11.55
CA THR A 88 -11.37 15.70 11.87
C THR A 88 -12.42 16.63 12.48
N ARG A 89 -13.68 16.17 12.41
CA ARG A 89 -14.85 16.93 12.82
C ARG A 89 -15.05 16.83 14.33
N ILE A 90 -15.08 17.98 15.00
CA ILE A 90 -15.57 18.13 16.38
C ILE A 90 -16.84 18.95 16.33
N VAL A 91 -17.94 18.42 16.90
CA VAL A 91 -19.18 19.16 17.21
C VAL A 91 -19.59 20.15 16.11
N GLY A 92 -19.60 19.69 14.85
CA GLY A 92 -20.07 20.50 13.72
C GLY A 92 -19.02 21.15 12.82
N TYR A 93 -17.75 21.27 13.22
CA TYR A 93 -16.70 21.90 12.40
C TYR A 93 -15.45 21.04 12.24
N TYR A 94 -14.70 21.26 11.17
CA TYR A 94 -13.40 20.62 10.92
C TYR A 94 -12.29 21.37 11.64
N SER A 95 -11.41 20.65 12.32
CA SER A 95 -10.22 21.24 12.93
C SER A 95 -9.02 20.31 12.84
N ARG A 96 -7.82 20.91 12.85
CA ARG A 96 -6.56 20.16 12.89
C ARG A 96 -6.36 19.54 14.25
N VAL A 97 -6.10 18.24 14.29
CA VAL A 97 -5.83 17.45 15.49
C VAL A 97 -4.56 17.92 16.19
N SER A 98 -3.59 18.47 15.45
CA SER A 98 -2.36 19.08 15.97
C SER A 98 -2.62 20.24 16.95
N ASN A 99 -3.76 20.93 16.83
CA ASN A 99 -4.14 22.06 17.70
C ASN A 99 -4.99 21.62 18.90
N TRP A 100 -5.20 20.32 19.12
CA TRP A 100 -6.08 19.83 20.18
C TRP A 100 -5.34 19.62 21.49
N ASN A 101 -6.05 19.80 22.61
CA ASN A 101 -5.56 19.43 23.92
C ASN A 101 -5.61 17.90 24.13
N LYS A 102 -4.92 17.41 25.18
CA LYS A 102 -4.83 15.97 25.47
C LYS A 102 -6.20 15.31 25.68
N SER A 103 -7.18 16.01 26.25
CA SER A 103 -8.52 15.44 26.45
C SER A 103 -9.26 15.20 25.13
N LYS A 104 -9.23 16.14 24.18
CA LYS A 104 -9.81 15.95 22.83
C LYS A 104 -9.07 14.89 22.02
N ILE A 105 -7.75 14.78 22.18
CA ILE A 105 -6.97 13.70 21.58
C ILE A 105 -7.36 12.35 22.19
N GLY A 106 -7.61 12.30 23.51
CA GLY A 106 -8.13 11.12 24.22
C GLY A 106 -9.50 10.71 23.68
N GLU A 107 -10.44 11.65 23.58
CA GLU A 107 -11.75 11.40 22.96
C GLU A 107 -11.63 10.91 21.51
N LEU A 108 -10.69 11.43 20.73
CA LEU A 108 -10.45 10.96 19.36
C LEU A 108 -9.91 9.54 19.34
N ARG A 109 -8.96 9.21 20.22
CA ARG A 109 -8.42 7.86 20.35
C ARG A 109 -9.51 6.89 20.77
N ASP A 110 -10.33 7.27 21.74
CA ASP A 110 -11.47 6.47 22.18
C ASP A 110 -12.46 6.27 21.03
N ARG A 111 -12.68 7.28 20.16
CA ARG A 111 -13.50 7.14 18.93
C ARG A 111 -12.89 6.25 17.84
N VAL A 112 -11.57 6.09 17.81
CA VAL A 112 -10.86 5.25 16.84
C VAL A 112 -10.78 3.81 17.36
N LEU A 113 -10.44 3.64 18.63
CA LEU A 113 -10.44 2.36 19.34
C LEU A 113 -11.85 1.78 19.41
N SER A 114 -12.86 2.63 19.64
CA SER A 114 -14.27 2.25 19.60
C SER A 114 -14.74 1.70 18.27
N ARG A 115 -14.07 2.02 17.15
CA ARG A 115 -14.42 1.42 15.86
C ARG A 115 -13.93 -0.02 15.76
N HIS A 116 -12.81 -0.36 16.41
CA HIS A 116 -12.26 -1.71 16.44
C HIS A 116 -12.96 -2.63 17.45
N GLU A 117 -13.41 -2.06 18.58
CA GLU A 117 -13.95 -2.84 19.72
C GLU A 117 -15.35 -2.40 20.18
N GLY A 118 -16.06 -1.55 19.42
CA GLY A 118 -17.48 -1.22 19.66
C GLY A 118 -17.78 -0.15 20.72
N GLY A 119 -17.00 0.93 20.80
CA GLY A 119 -17.26 2.05 21.73
C GLY A 119 -18.20 3.15 21.18
N TYR A 120 -18.15 4.34 21.80
CA TYR A 120 -19.15 5.41 21.65
C TYR A 120 -19.34 5.93 20.22
N GLY A 121 -20.38 5.43 19.57
CA GLY A 121 -20.92 5.96 18.32
C GLY A 121 -20.76 4.99 17.16
N PHE A 122 -21.85 4.30 16.84
CA PHE A 122 -22.04 3.39 15.69
C PHE A 122 -21.60 1.93 15.94
N SER A 123 -22.51 1.14 16.52
CA SER A 123 -22.52 -0.32 16.40
C SER A 123 -22.87 -0.70 14.96
N GLY A 124 -21.89 -0.66 14.06
CA GLY A 124 -22.21 -0.82 12.64
C GLY A 124 -21.03 -0.86 11.70
N THR A 125 -19.97 -1.57 12.07
CA THR A 125 -19.11 -2.29 11.11
C THR A 125 -18.27 -3.22 11.95
N GLY A 126 -18.52 -4.53 11.86
CA GLY A 126 -17.61 -5.51 12.42
C GLY A 126 -16.27 -5.38 11.69
N VAL A 127 -15.28 -4.77 12.33
CA VAL A 127 -13.89 -4.92 11.88
C VAL A 127 -13.36 -6.18 12.52
N ASN A 128 -13.75 -7.29 11.92
CA ASN A 128 -12.78 -8.10 11.22
C ASN A 128 -13.55 -8.98 10.26
N MET A 129 -13.41 -8.80 8.95
CA MET A 129 -14.05 -9.77 8.09
C MET A 129 -13.25 -10.16 6.88
N GLN A 130 -11.97 -10.50 7.10
CA GLN A 130 -11.23 -11.52 6.33
C GLN A 130 -10.29 -11.00 5.26
N ALA A 131 -9.32 -10.17 5.65
CA ALA A 131 -8.25 -9.80 4.74
C ALA A 131 -8.74 -8.99 3.50
N TYR A 132 -9.87 -8.27 3.57
CA TYR A 132 -11.13 -8.72 2.98
C TYR A 132 -11.37 -8.12 1.61
N ASN A 133 -10.87 -8.88 0.62
CA ASN A 133 -10.60 -8.59 -0.79
C ASN A 133 -9.10 -8.73 -1.05
N ASP A 134 -8.52 -9.90 -0.77
CA ASP A 134 -7.16 -10.11 -0.24
C ASP A 134 -5.97 -9.97 -1.23
N SER A 135 -5.96 -8.86 -1.99
CA SER A 135 -4.96 -8.34 -2.95
C SER A 135 -5.35 -8.13 -4.42
N LEU A 136 -6.51 -8.42 -4.98
CA LEU A 136 -7.70 -9.20 -4.61
C LEU A 136 -7.51 -10.63 -5.05
N ALA A 137 -8.16 -11.60 -4.35
CA ALA A 137 -8.72 -12.81 -4.96
C ALA A 137 -7.74 -13.23 -6.07
N VAL A 138 -6.59 -13.70 -5.54
CA VAL A 138 -5.22 -13.18 -5.63
C VAL A 138 -4.55 -13.51 -6.95
N VAL A 139 -4.91 -12.74 -7.97
CA VAL A 139 -4.73 -13.04 -9.42
C VAL A 139 -5.85 -13.93 -9.99
N ASP A 140 -6.74 -14.44 -9.14
CA ASP A 140 -7.87 -15.35 -9.38
C ASP A 140 -7.48 -16.70 -10.01
N ASN A 141 -6.92 -17.60 -9.18
CA ASN A 141 -6.91 -19.08 -9.21
C ASN A 141 -7.14 -19.87 -10.55
N LYS A 142 -6.23 -20.82 -10.84
CA LYS A 142 -6.37 -21.88 -11.89
C LYS A 142 -7.61 -22.76 -11.75
#